data_AF-A0A7J0DMJ6-F1
#
_entry.id   AF-A0A7J0DMJ6-F1
#
_cell.length_a   1.000
_cell.length_b   1.000
_cell.length_c   1.000
_cell.angle_alpha   90.00
_cell.angle_beta   90.00
_cell.angle_gamma   90.00
#
_symmetry.space_group_name_H-M   'P 1'
#
loop_
_entity.id
_entity.type
_entity.pdbx_description
1 polymer ?
#
loop_
_entity_poly.entity_id
_entity_poly.type
_entity_poly.pdbx_seq_one_letter_code
_entity_poly.pdbx_strand_id
1 'polypeptide(L)'
;MADPTEVLVQTSPETHPHVPKRTTVKALVESDGLTSIPSNYSYATHPNESDASDPNDTIPTIDFSLLNSGDPHQRSKVIQDIDKACQEWGFFMLVNHGVPETLMNAVLDGCNEFFNLPMEEKMEFATKDIWKPIRFGTGVDTKVEKFFFWRDFIKVFTHPEFHFLSKPQGFSEAAQEYCKRCREVSMELLKGISESLGFEESYIEKAMDLKSGFQLFAANLYPPCPQPELAMGIPAHTDHGLLTLLIERTELEAYKFNTMGSGST
;
A
#
# COMPACT_ATOMS: atom_id res chain seq x y z
N MET A 1 -28.65 -64.98 38.68
CA MET A 1 -29.02 -64.76 37.26
C MET A 1 -30.06 -63.65 37.24
N ALA A 2 -29.98 -62.56 36.49
CA ALA A 2 -28.90 -61.73 35.97
C ALA A 2 -29.58 -60.38 35.67
N ASP A 3 -28.89 -59.29 36.00
CA ASP A 3 -29.34 -57.89 35.94
C ASP A 3 -29.30 -57.36 34.48
N PRO A 4 -30.27 -56.57 33.98
CA PRO A 4 -30.19 -56.02 32.64
C PRO A 4 -29.41 -54.68 32.66
N THR A 5 -28.19 -54.76 32.14
CA THR A 5 -27.21 -53.70 31.92
C THR A 5 -27.76 -52.49 31.14
N GLU A 6 -27.51 -51.29 31.66
CA GLU A 6 -27.60 -50.02 30.96
C GLU A 6 -26.70 -49.99 29.71
N VAL A 7 -27.27 -49.55 28.58
CA VAL A 7 -26.52 -49.26 27.36
C VAL A 7 -25.97 -47.83 27.46
N LEU A 8 -24.68 -47.71 27.77
CA LEU A 8 -23.91 -46.47 27.66
C LEU A 8 -23.80 -46.07 26.18
N VAL A 9 -24.48 -44.99 25.80
CA VAL A 9 -24.24 -44.29 24.54
C VAL A 9 -22.94 -43.51 24.68
N GLN A 10 -21.85 -44.03 24.10
CA GLN A 10 -20.62 -43.26 23.89
C GLN A 10 -20.85 -42.28 22.73
N THR A 11 -21.06 -41.00 23.07
CA THR A 11 -20.94 -39.92 22.08
C THR A 11 -19.47 -39.64 21.83
N SER A 12 -19.00 -39.94 20.63
CA SER A 12 -17.68 -39.54 20.13
C SER A 12 -17.52 -38.01 20.24
N PRO A 13 -16.33 -37.48 20.59
CA PRO A 13 -16.10 -36.05 20.55
C PRO A 13 -16.22 -35.57 19.10
N GLU A 14 -17.10 -34.60 18.85
CA GLU A 14 -17.12 -33.88 17.57
C GLU A 14 -15.76 -33.21 17.36
N THR A 15 -14.98 -33.74 16.42
CA THR A 15 -13.79 -33.05 15.93
C THR A 15 -14.26 -31.84 15.15
N HIS A 16 -14.32 -30.69 15.80
CA HIS A 16 -14.41 -29.42 15.10
C HIS A 16 -13.26 -29.38 14.07
N PRO A 17 -13.53 -29.14 12.78
CA PRO A 17 -12.47 -28.92 11.83
C PRO A 17 -11.65 -27.73 12.35
N HIS A 18 -10.38 -27.96 12.63
CA HIS A 18 -9.46 -26.91 13.04
C HIS A 18 -9.39 -25.91 11.90
N VAL A 19 -10.18 -24.84 11.99
CA VAL A 19 -10.01 -23.67 11.13
C VAL A 19 -8.56 -23.24 11.36
N PRO A 20 -7.70 -23.22 10.34
CA PRO A 20 -6.34 -22.74 10.52
C PRO A 20 -6.44 -21.34 11.12
N LYS A 21 -5.81 -21.11 12.29
CA LYS A 21 -5.72 -19.74 12.83
C LYS A 21 -5.12 -18.90 11.72
N ARG A 22 -5.87 -17.91 11.24
CA ARG A 22 -5.39 -17.00 10.20
C ARG A 22 -4.19 -16.28 10.78
N THR A 23 -3.00 -16.63 10.30
CA THR A 23 -1.75 -16.05 10.77
C THR A 23 -1.24 -15.07 9.72
N THR A 24 -0.60 -14.00 10.17
CA THR A 24 -0.01 -12.96 9.31
C THR A 24 1.27 -13.44 8.65
N VAL A 25 1.69 -12.84 7.55
CA VAL A 25 2.98 -13.17 6.91
C VAL A 25 4.14 -12.91 7.88
N LYS A 26 4.08 -11.82 8.65
CA LYS A 26 5.08 -11.53 9.69
C LYS A 26 5.19 -12.66 10.71
N ALA A 27 4.07 -13.12 11.24
CA ALA A 27 4.03 -14.24 12.19
C ALA A 27 4.51 -15.58 11.59
N LEU A 28 4.37 -15.79 10.27
CA LEU A 28 4.97 -16.96 9.60
C LEU A 28 6.50 -16.88 9.62
N VAL A 29 7.06 -15.71 9.32
CA VAL A 29 8.51 -15.49 9.31
C VAL A 29 9.11 -15.57 10.71
N GLU A 30 8.39 -15.07 11.71
CA GLU A 30 8.83 -15.10 13.12
C GLU A 30 8.63 -16.45 13.80
N SER A 31 7.96 -17.41 13.14
CA SER A 31 7.88 -18.78 13.65
C SER A 31 9.20 -19.51 13.37
N ASP A 32 9.73 -20.20 14.39
CA ASP A 32 11.00 -20.93 14.27
C ASP A 32 10.96 -21.94 13.11
N GLY A 33 11.96 -21.88 12.23
CA GLY A 33 12.23 -22.91 11.23
C GLY A 33 11.59 -22.74 9.85
N LEU A 34 11.13 -21.54 9.47
CA LEU A 34 10.63 -21.30 8.12
C LEU A 34 11.77 -21.27 7.08
N THR A 35 12.05 -22.42 6.45
CA THR A 35 13.05 -22.55 5.37
C THR A 35 12.45 -22.48 3.97
N SER A 36 11.12 -22.59 3.85
CA SER A 36 10.40 -22.58 2.56
C SER A 36 9.03 -21.92 2.74
N ILE A 37 8.57 -21.20 1.71
CA ILE A 37 7.24 -20.58 1.77
C ILE A 37 6.13 -21.64 1.68
N PRO A 38 4.98 -21.45 2.36
CA PRO A 38 3.84 -22.34 2.20
C PRO A 38 3.31 -22.31 0.75
N SER A 39 2.79 -23.44 0.25
CA SER A 39 2.40 -23.59 -1.16
C SER A 39 1.33 -22.62 -1.63
N ASN A 40 0.48 -22.13 -0.73
CA ASN A 40 -0.51 -21.10 -1.03
C ASN A 40 0.12 -19.73 -1.27
N TYR A 41 1.37 -19.46 -0.88
CA TYR A 41 2.12 -18.24 -1.26
C TYR A 41 2.98 -18.44 -2.51
N SER A 42 3.09 -19.67 -3.01
CA SER A 42 3.92 -19.99 -4.16
C SER A 42 3.27 -19.47 -5.44
N TYR A 43 3.94 -18.50 -6.03
CA TYR A 43 3.67 -17.93 -7.33
C TYR A 43 4.63 -18.53 -8.36
N ALA A 44 4.10 -19.14 -9.41
CA ALA A 44 4.90 -19.58 -10.55
C ALA A 44 4.93 -18.46 -11.58
N THR A 45 6.06 -17.74 -11.69
CA THR A 45 6.29 -16.79 -12.78
C THR A 45 6.19 -17.50 -14.12
N HIS A 46 5.36 -16.99 -15.03
CA HIS A 46 5.39 -17.43 -16.41
C HIS A 46 6.70 -16.89 -17.06
N PRO A 47 7.45 -17.69 -17.83
CA PRO A 47 8.75 -17.30 -18.39
C PRO A 47 8.76 -16.08 -19.34
N ASN A 48 7.59 -15.48 -19.60
CA ASN A 48 7.41 -14.40 -20.57
C ASN A 48 7.22 -13.01 -19.93
N GLU A 49 7.31 -12.87 -18.60
CA GLU A 49 7.41 -11.55 -17.98
C GLU A 49 8.85 -11.05 -18.14
N SER A 50 9.11 -10.35 -19.25
CA SER A 50 10.38 -9.67 -19.47
C SER A 50 10.52 -8.53 -18.46
N ASP A 51 11.63 -8.51 -17.71
CA ASP A 51 12.09 -7.32 -16.99
C ASP A 51 12.37 -6.22 -18.03
N ALA A 52 11.36 -5.39 -18.30
CA ALA A 52 11.37 -4.40 -19.39
C ALA A 52 11.89 -3.04 -18.93
N SER A 53 12.87 -3.01 -18.01
CA SER A 53 13.54 -1.76 -17.62
C SER A 53 14.93 -1.70 -18.25
N ASP A 54 15.17 -0.70 -19.12
CA ASP A 54 16.54 -0.38 -19.55
C ASP A 54 17.34 0.04 -18.31
N PRO A 55 18.52 -0.53 -18.04
CA PRO A 55 19.35 -0.14 -16.91
C PRO A 55 19.81 1.34 -16.93
N ASN A 56 19.58 2.07 -18.03
CA ASN A 56 19.85 3.51 -18.14
C ASN A 56 18.61 4.39 -17.88
N ASP A 57 17.41 3.82 -17.75
CA ASP A 57 16.18 4.57 -17.51
C ASP A 57 16.10 4.98 -16.04
N THR A 58 16.48 6.22 -15.74
CA THR A 58 16.34 6.81 -14.40
C THR A 58 14.96 7.42 -14.23
N ILE A 59 14.24 7.04 -13.16
CA ILE A 59 12.95 7.63 -12.80
C ILE A 59 13.07 9.16 -12.74
N PRO A 60 12.21 9.92 -13.43
CA PRO A 60 12.25 11.38 -13.41
C PRO A 60 12.15 11.91 -11.99
N THR A 61 12.89 12.97 -11.68
CA THR A 61 12.83 13.64 -10.37
C THR A 61 12.36 15.07 -10.55
N ILE A 62 11.28 15.43 -9.85
CA ILE A 62 10.64 16.75 -9.88
C ILE A 62 10.93 17.50 -8.58
N ASP A 63 11.50 18.70 -8.69
CA ASP A 63 11.62 19.63 -7.56
C ASP A 63 10.29 20.35 -7.34
N PHE A 64 9.53 19.90 -6.33
CA PHE A 64 8.21 20.42 -6.00
C PHE A 64 8.23 21.91 -5.63
N SER A 65 9.33 22.39 -5.03
CA SER A 65 9.40 23.78 -4.57
C SER A 65 9.31 24.78 -5.73
N LEU A 66 9.68 24.35 -6.95
CA LEU A 66 9.64 25.19 -8.15
C LEU A 66 8.22 25.49 -8.65
N LEU A 67 7.20 24.71 -8.24
CA LEU A 67 5.80 25.00 -8.57
C LEU A 67 5.34 26.36 -8.00
N ASN A 68 5.93 26.74 -6.87
CA ASN A 68 5.69 28.01 -6.19
C ASN A 68 6.83 29.03 -6.39
N SER A 69 7.70 28.82 -7.39
CA SER A 69 8.79 29.75 -7.67
C SER A 69 8.24 31.10 -8.13
N GLY A 70 8.82 32.19 -7.62
CA GLY A 70 8.57 33.55 -8.11
C GLY A 70 9.18 33.84 -9.48
N ASP A 71 10.03 32.95 -10.00
CA ASP A 71 10.56 33.01 -11.36
C ASP A 71 9.63 32.24 -12.33
N PRO A 72 8.94 32.95 -13.25
CA PRO A 72 8.03 32.32 -14.21
C PRO A 72 8.71 31.29 -15.12
N HIS A 73 10.00 31.45 -15.42
CA HIS A 73 10.74 30.50 -16.27
C HIS A 73 11.00 29.19 -15.53
N GLN A 74 11.36 29.25 -14.24
CA GLN A 74 11.54 28.05 -13.41
C GLN A 74 10.21 27.31 -13.23
N ARG A 75 9.14 28.04 -12.93
CA ARG A 75 7.81 27.46 -12.77
C ARG A 75 7.31 26.81 -14.07
N SER A 76 7.47 27.50 -15.20
CA SER A 76 7.09 26.94 -16.51
C SER A 76 7.89 25.69 -16.84
N LYS A 77 9.19 25.66 -16.50
CA LYS A 77 10.03 24.49 -16.72
C LYS A 77 9.58 23.28 -15.89
N VAL A 78 9.32 23.44 -14.59
CA VAL A 78 8.87 22.31 -13.77
C VAL A 78 7.51 21.77 -14.21
N ILE A 79 6.61 22.61 -14.72
CA ILE A 79 5.33 22.17 -15.31
C ILE A 79 5.57 21.31 -16.56
N GLN A 80 6.54 21.68 -17.42
CA GLN A 80 6.92 20.86 -18.58
C GLN A 80 7.59 19.55 -18.17
N ASP A 81 8.39 19.56 -17.10
CA ASP A 81 9.02 18.36 -16.58
C ASP A 81 7.96 17.40 -15.99
N ILE A 82 6.93 17.92 -15.30
CA ILE A 82 5.76 17.16 -14.85
C ILE A 82 4.99 16.57 -16.04
N ASP A 83 4.75 17.37 -17.10
CA ASP A 83 4.06 16.91 -18.31
C ASP A 83 4.72 15.67 -18.90
N LYS A 84 6.05 15.75 -19.11
CA LYS A 84 6.84 14.66 -19.67
C LYS A 84 6.84 13.44 -18.77
N ALA A 85 7.04 13.64 -17.45
CA ALA A 85 7.03 12.53 -16.51
C ALA A 85 5.66 11.82 -16.47
N CYS A 86 4.56 12.57 -16.51
CA CYS A 86 3.22 12.00 -16.59
C CYS A 86 2.97 11.23 -17.90
N GLN A 87 3.41 11.75 -19.05
CA GLN A 87 3.16 11.13 -20.36
C GLN A 87 4.04 9.92 -20.63
N GLU A 88 5.33 10.00 -20.31
CA GLU A 88 6.32 8.98 -20.66
C GLU A 88 6.42 7.87 -19.59
N TRP A 89 6.24 8.22 -18.32
CA TRP A 89 6.44 7.31 -17.20
C TRP A 89 5.16 6.98 -16.45
N GLY A 90 4.29 7.97 -16.24
CA GLY A 90 3.18 7.86 -15.28
C GLY A 90 3.64 7.77 -13.82
N PHE A 91 4.94 7.98 -13.56
CA PHE A 91 5.57 7.91 -12.24
C PHE A 91 6.81 8.81 -12.19
N PHE A 92 7.08 9.42 -11.04
CA PHE A 92 8.27 10.24 -10.80
C PHE A 92 8.56 10.40 -9.31
N MET A 93 9.82 10.67 -8.98
CA MET A 93 10.24 11.05 -7.64
C MET A 93 9.96 12.54 -7.40
N LEU A 94 9.49 12.86 -6.19
CA LEU A 94 9.24 14.23 -5.78
C LEU A 94 10.24 14.62 -4.69
N VAL A 95 10.96 15.73 -4.86
CA VAL A 95 11.90 16.28 -3.88
C VAL A 95 11.51 17.68 -3.46
N ASN A 96 12.04 18.16 -2.33
CA ASN A 96 11.73 19.49 -1.78
C ASN A 96 10.21 19.73 -1.60
N HIS A 97 9.45 18.67 -1.31
CA HIS A 97 7.99 18.68 -1.17
C HIS A 97 7.49 19.31 0.14
N GLY A 98 8.38 19.66 1.07
CA GLY A 98 8.04 20.39 2.30
C GLY A 98 7.36 19.57 3.39
N VAL A 99 7.18 18.25 3.19
CA VAL A 99 6.75 17.34 4.27
C VAL A 99 7.95 17.06 5.18
N PRO A 100 7.88 17.36 6.50
CA PRO A 100 9.02 17.17 7.38
C PRO A 100 9.48 15.72 7.45
N GLU A 101 10.78 15.47 7.31
CA GLU A 101 11.36 14.12 7.42
C GLU A 101 11.07 13.47 8.78
N THR A 102 11.08 14.26 9.85
CA THR A 102 10.71 13.79 11.19
C THR A 102 9.27 13.28 11.27
N LEU A 103 8.34 13.88 10.52
CA LEU A 103 6.95 13.45 10.44
C LEU A 103 6.81 12.16 9.62
N MET A 104 7.52 12.08 8.48
CA MET A 104 7.54 10.86 7.65
C MET A 104 8.09 9.68 8.46
N ASN A 105 9.19 9.87 9.18
CA ASN A 105 9.79 8.87 10.05
C ASN A 105 8.83 8.44 11.17
N ALA A 106 8.18 9.40 11.84
CA ALA A 106 7.19 9.09 12.89
C ALA A 106 6.02 8.23 12.39
N VAL A 107 5.53 8.48 11.17
CA VAL A 107 4.48 7.66 10.56
C VAL A 107 5.00 6.27 10.20
N LEU A 108 6.20 6.16 9.62
CA LEU A 108 6.80 4.87 9.31
C LEU A 108 7.08 4.05 10.58
N ASP A 109 7.53 4.68 11.67
CA ASP A 109 7.73 4.05 12.98
C ASP A 109 6.40 3.58 13.56
N GLY A 110 5.35 4.42 13.52
CA GLY A 110 4.00 4.05 13.96
C GLY A 110 3.40 2.89 13.17
N CYS A 111 3.65 2.82 11.85
CA CYS A 111 3.30 1.66 11.02
C CYS A 111 4.01 0.39 11.51
N ASN A 112 5.33 0.47 11.73
CA ASN A 112 6.12 -0.67 12.20
C ASN A 112 5.65 -1.14 13.58
N GLU A 113 5.43 -0.22 14.52
CA GLU A 113 4.88 -0.51 15.84
C GLU A 113 3.49 -1.15 15.76
N PHE A 114 2.60 -0.66 14.89
CA PHE A 114 1.30 -1.28 14.64
C PHE A 114 1.45 -2.75 14.21
N PHE A 115 2.34 -3.06 13.25
CA PHE A 115 2.54 -4.44 12.82
C PHE A 115 3.18 -5.33 13.90
N ASN A 116 3.85 -4.74 14.88
CA ASN A 116 4.41 -5.40 16.06
C ASN A 116 3.40 -5.56 17.22
N LEU A 117 2.19 -4.99 17.14
CA LEU A 117 1.15 -5.23 18.13
C LEU A 117 0.77 -6.73 18.21
N PRO A 118 0.21 -7.17 19.35
CA PRO A 118 -0.38 -8.51 19.47
C PRO A 118 -1.38 -8.79 18.35
N MET A 119 -1.47 -10.06 17.95
CA MET A 119 -2.36 -10.48 16.87
C MET A 119 -3.81 -10.11 17.17
N GLU A 120 -4.23 -10.28 18.42
CA GLU A 120 -5.58 -9.98 18.90
C GLU A 120 -5.95 -8.52 18.61
N GLU A 121 -5.05 -7.57 18.86
CA GLU A 121 -5.28 -6.14 18.62
C GLU A 121 -5.37 -5.82 17.12
N LYS A 122 -4.53 -6.43 16.28
CA LYS A 122 -4.58 -6.25 14.82
C LYS A 122 -5.86 -6.83 14.22
N MET A 123 -6.31 -7.97 14.75
CA MET A 123 -7.47 -8.69 14.26
C MET A 123 -8.80 -8.00 14.55
N GLU A 124 -8.83 -7.01 15.47
CA GLU A 124 -10.01 -6.13 15.66
C GLU A 124 -10.41 -5.40 14.37
N PHE A 125 -9.44 -5.14 13.48
CA PHE A 125 -9.65 -4.46 12.20
C PHE A 125 -9.76 -5.43 11.02
N ALA A 126 -9.73 -6.75 11.25
CA ALA A 126 -9.78 -7.74 10.20
C ALA A 126 -11.19 -7.85 9.61
N THR A 127 -11.36 -7.40 8.37
CA THR A 127 -12.66 -7.41 7.70
C THR A 127 -12.53 -7.62 6.20
N LYS A 128 -13.53 -8.26 5.59
CA LYS A 128 -13.68 -8.39 4.12
C LYS A 128 -14.45 -7.24 3.50
N ASP A 129 -15.14 -6.44 4.33
CA ASP A 129 -15.87 -5.27 3.87
C ASP A 129 -14.90 -4.14 3.53
N ILE A 130 -14.79 -3.84 2.24
CA ILE A 130 -13.86 -2.84 1.70
C ILE A 130 -14.25 -1.41 2.06
N TRP A 131 -15.49 -1.20 2.53
CA TRP A 131 -16.01 0.11 2.93
C TRP A 131 -15.83 0.40 4.43
N LYS A 132 -15.25 -0.53 5.18
CA LYS A 132 -14.92 -0.28 6.58
C LYS A 132 -13.82 0.79 6.68
N PRO A 133 -13.97 1.80 7.56
CA PRO A 133 -13.02 2.90 7.63
C PRO A 133 -11.58 2.51 7.96
N ILE A 134 -11.41 1.45 8.76
CA ILE A 134 -10.12 0.85 9.08
C ILE A 134 -10.20 -0.63 8.74
N ARG A 135 -9.22 -1.12 7.98
CA ARG A 135 -9.15 -2.51 7.54
C ARG A 135 -7.74 -3.03 7.61
N PHE A 136 -7.54 -4.05 8.44
CA PHE A 136 -6.35 -4.88 8.47
C PHE A 136 -6.55 -6.12 7.57
N GLY A 137 -5.50 -6.53 6.87
CA GLY A 137 -5.50 -7.70 6.02
C GLY A 137 -4.15 -8.37 5.93
N THR A 138 -4.18 -9.66 5.62
CA THR A 138 -3.01 -10.49 5.39
C THR A 138 -3.32 -11.51 4.31
N GLY A 139 -2.36 -11.71 3.39
CA GLY A 139 -2.27 -12.85 2.49
C GLY A 139 -3.44 -13.09 1.54
N VAL A 140 -4.51 -12.30 1.54
CA VAL A 140 -5.73 -12.61 0.79
C VAL A 140 -6.30 -11.33 0.24
N ASP A 141 -6.33 -11.20 -1.09
CA ASP A 141 -7.38 -10.44 -1.74
C ASP A 141 -8.46 -11.40 -2.27
N THR A 142 -9.67 -10.91 -2.22
CA THR A 142 -10.92 -11.64 -2.28
C THR A 142 -11.08 -12.46 -3.57
N LYS A 143 -11.34 -13.78 -3.41
CA LYS A 143 -12.02 -14.70 -4.35
C LYS A 143 -11.47 -14.91 -5.78
N VAL A 144 -10.48 -14.14 -6.26
CA VAL A 144 -10.05 -14.18 -7.66
C VAL A 144 -8.76 -14.96 -7.88
N GLU A 145 -7.90 -15.08 -6.86
CA GLU A 145 -6.56 -15.68 -7.03
C GLU A 145 -6.38 -17.01 -6.28
N LYS A 146 -5.61 -17.92 -6.91
CA LYS A 146 -5.32 -19.27 -6.37
C LYS A 146 -4.19 -19.27 -5.33
N PHE A 147 -3.58 -18.12 -5.06
CA PHE A 147 -2.43 -17.95 -4.17
C PHE A 147 -2.57 -16.67 -3.33
N PHE A 148 -1.73 -16.56 -2.30
CA PHE A 148 -1.70 -15.56 -1.26
C PHE A 148 -0.49 -14.66 -1.44
N PHE A 149 -0.65 -13.36 -1.16
CA PHE A 149 0.44 -12.41 -1.29
C PHE A 149 1.32 -12.35 -0.03
N TRP A 150 2.62 -12.20 -0.20
CA TRP A 150 3.61 -12.08 0.86
C TRP A 150 3.59 -10.68 1.50
N ARG A 151 2.43 -10.31 2.05
CA ARG A 151 2.15 -8.97 2.57
C ARG A 151 1.12 -8.98 3.70
N ASP A 152 1.41 -8.20 4.72
CA ASP A 152 0.44 -7.72 5.70
C ASP A 152 0.15 -6.23 5.43
N PHE A 153 -1.09 -5.78 5.61
CA PHE A 153 -1.43 -4.39 5.33
C PHE A 153 -2.51 -3.84 6.25
N ILE A 154 -2.51 -2.53 6.40
CA ILE A 154 -3.64 -1.77 6.94
C ILE A 154 -4.02 -0.64 5.99
N LYS A 155 -5.33 -0.44 5.85
CA LYS A 155 -5.95 0.59 5.02
C LYS A 155 -6.88 1.43 5.88
N VAL A 156 -6.81 2.75 5.74
CA VAL A 156 -7.52 3.70 6.60
C VAL A 156 -8.05 4.88 5.78
N PHE A 157 -9.35 5.14 5.84
CA PHE A 157 -9.93 6.36 5.28
C PHE A 157 -9.58 7.56 6.17
N THR A 158 -8.97 8.58 5.58
CA THR A 158 -8.45 9.76 6.31
C THR A 158 -9.11 11.07 5.89
N HIS A 159 -9.90 11.05 4.80
CA HIS A 159 -10.77 12.14 4.36
C HIS A 159 -11.98 11.57 3.60
N PRO A 160 -13.21 12.12 3.72
CA PRO A 160 -13.59 13.36 4.42
C PRO A 160 -13.56 13.30 5.94
N GLU A 161 -13.72 12.12 6.50
CA GLU A 161 -13.60 11.89 7.94
C GLU A 161 -12.24 11.24 8.24
N PHE A 162 -11.57 11.73 9.29
CA PHE A 162 -10.33 11.15 9.75
C PHE A 162 -10.62 9.97 10.67
N HIS A 163 -10.57 8.77 10.13
CA HIS A 163 -10.56 7.54 10.92
C HIS A 163 -9.11 7.15 11.17
N PHE A 164 -8.77 6.72 12.37
CA PHE A 164 -7.45 6.19 12.64
C PHE A 164 -7.42 5.33 13.92
N LEU A 165 -6.33 4.60 14.07
CA LEU A 165 -6.08 3.72 15.22
C LEU A 165 -5.79 4.53 16.49
N SER A 166 -6.20 4.01 17.64
CA SER A 166 -5.82 4.56 18.95
C SER A 166 -4.45 4.06 19.46
N LYS A 167 -3.89 3.04 18.81
CA LYS A 167 -2.60 2.44 19.12
C LYS A 167 -1.78 2.24 17.84
N PRO A 168 -0.44 2.33 17.91
CA PRO A 168 0.36 2.78 19.06
C PRO A 168 0.12 4.27 19.41
N GLN A 169 0.53 4.67 20.62
CA GLN A 169 0.32 6.03 21.12
C GLN A 169 1.07 7.06 20.24
N GLY A 170 0.41 8.16 19.86
CA GLY A 170 1.00 9.19 19.01
C GLY A 170 0.90 8.92 17.51
N PHE A 171 0.56 7.69 17.10
CA PHE A 171 0.47 7.35 15.67
C PHE A 171 -0.70 8.03 14.97
N SER A 172 -1.83 8.18 15.65
CA SER A 172 -3.01 8.88 15.11
C SER A 172 -2.70 10.33 14.79
N GLU A 173 -2.04 11.03 15.72
CA GLU A 173 -1.68 12.44 15.58
C GLU A 173 -0.64 12.65 14.46
N ALA A 174 0.38 11.79 14.41
CA ALA A 174 1.37 11.81 13.34
C ALA A 174 0.74 11.54 11.97
N ALA A 175 -0.13 10.52 11.87
CA ALA A 175 -0.82 10.19 10.63
C ALA A 175 -1.79 11.28 10.19
N GLN A 176 -2.47 11.95 11.13
CA GLN A 176 -3.38 13.06 10.82
C GLN A 176 -2.63 14.22 10.15
N GLU A 177 -1.54 14.67 10.76
CA GLU A 177 -0.73 15.74 10.19
C GLU A 177 -0.09 15.30 8.87
N TYR A 178 0.43 14.07 8.79
CA TYR A 178 1.01 13.53 7.56
C TYR A 178 0.01 13.48 6.40
N CYS A 179 -1.17 12.89 6.60
CA CYS A 179 -2.21 12.81 5.57
C CYS A 179 -2.66 14.20 5.11
N LYS A 180 -2.79 15.16 6.03
CA LYS A 180 -3.08 16.55 5.70
C LYS A 180 -1.98 17.15 4.80
N ARG A 181 -0.70 17.01 5.15
CA ARG A 181 0.43 17.51 4.34
C ARG A 181 0.49 16.82 2.98
N CYS A 182 0.30 15.50 2.92
CA CYS A 182 0.21 14.77 1.66
C CYS A 182 -0.92 15.33 0.78
N ARG A 183 -2.08 15.65 1.35
CA ARG A 183 -3.18 16.23 0.59
C ARG A 183 -2.82 17.62 0.05
N GLU A 184 -2.17 18.46 0.85
CA GLU A 184 -1.67 19.77 0.40
C GLU A 184 -0.70 19.62 -0.78
N VAL A 185 0.26 18.69 -0.69
CA VAL A 185 1.19 18.36 -1.78
C VAL A 185 0.44 17.88 -3.03
N SER A 186 -0.51 16.96 -2.87
CA SER A 186 -1.33 16.46 -3.98
C SER A 186 -2.13 17.58 -4.66
N MET A 187 -2.76 18.47 -3.90
CA MET A 187 -3.53 19.58 -4.46
C MET A 187 -2.65 20.53 -5.28
N GLU A 188 -1.44 20.85 -4.81
CA GLU A 188 -0.52 21.72 -5.54
C GLU A 188 0.05 21.02 -6.79
N LEU A 189 0.36 19.73 -6.71
CA LEU A 189 0.81 18.95 -7.86
C LEU A 189 -0.27 18.88 -8.94
N LEU A 190 -1.55 18.71 -8.54
CA LEU A 190 -2.68 18.70 -9.47
C LEU A 190 -2.92 20.04 -10.15
N LYS A 191 -2.50 21.16 -9.55
CA LYS A 191 -2.47 22.46 -10.24
C LYS A 191 -1.45 22.46 -11.38
N GLY A 192 -0.23 22.01 -11.08
CA GLY A 192 0.83 21.86 -12.09
C GLY A 192 0.42 20.93 -13.23
N ILE A 193 -0.23 19.81 -12.93
CA ILE A 193 -0.78 18.88 -13.94
C ILE A 193 -1.91 19.52 -14.74
N SER A 194 -2.82 20.29 -14.10
CA SER A 194 -3.89 21.00 -14.82
C SER A 194 -3.31 21.98 -15.85
N GLU A 195 -2.29 22.74 -15.46
CA GLU A 195 -1.61 23.67 -16.37
C GLU A 195 -0.80 22.97 -17.45
N SER A 196 -0.17 21.84 -17.15
CA SER A 196 0.58 21.05 -18.13
C SER A 196 -0.34 20.56 -19.26
N LEU A 197 -1.59 20.25 -18.93
CA LEU A 197 -2.65 19.90 -19.87
C LEU A 197 -3.26 21.12 -20.60
N GLY A 198 -2.79 22.34 -20.33
CA GLY A 198 -3.29 23.58 -20.93
C GLY A 198 -4.58 24.12 -20.31
N PHE A 199 -4.98 23.65 -19.13
CA PHE A 199 -6.13 24.16 -18.39
C PHE A 199 -5.72 25.19 -17.32
N GLU A 200 -6.71 25.84 -16.70
CA GLU A 200 -6.47 26.64 -15.50
C GLU A 200 -6.02 25.76 -14.32
N GLU A 201 -5.21 26.30 -13.41
CA GLU A 201 -4.66 25.57 -12.26
C GLU A 201 -5.69 24.78 -11.44
N SER A 202 -6.92 25.28 -11.35
CA SER A 202 -8.00 24.68 -10.55
C SER A 202 -8.89 23.71 -11.32
N TYR A 203 -8.56 23.39 -12.58
CA TYR A 203 -9.41 22.60 -13.45
C TYR A 203 -9.69 21.20 -12.89
N ILE A 204 -8.65 20.42 -12.57
CA ILE A 204 -8.84 19.05 -12.04
C ILE A 204 -9.56 19.07 -10.70
N GLU A 205 -9.23 20.03 -9.81
CA GLU A 205 -9.92 20.20 -8.53
C GLU A 205 -11.44 20.33 -8.71
N LYS A 206 -11.86 21.22 -9.62
CA LYS A 206 -13.28 21.50 -9.90
C LYS A 206 -13.94 20.34 -10.62
N ALA A 207 -13.29 19.79 -11.65
CA ALA A 207 -13.84 18.73 -12.49
C ALA A 207 -14.11 17.44 -11.71
N MET A 208 -13.30 17.17 -10.69
CA MET A 208 -13.40 15.96 -9.88
C MET A 208 -14.01 16.17 -8.48
N ASP A 209 -14.45 17.40 -8.17
CA ASP A 209 -14.96 17.80 -6.84
C ASP A 209 -14.06 17.32 -5.69
N LEU A 210 -12.75 17.64 -5.76
CA LEU A 210 -11.76 17.11 -4.80
C LEU A 210 -11.97 17.54 -3.35
N LYS A 211 -12.85 18.52 -3.09
CA LYS A 211 -13.29 18.87 -1.74
C LYS A 211 -14.07 17.72 -1.09
N SER A 212 -14.92 17.07 -1.88
CA SER A 212 -15.70 15.88 -1.51
C SER A 212 -14.98 14.56 -1.84
N GLY A 213 -13.73 14.64 -2.32
CA GLY A 213 -12.93 13.46 -2.68
C GLY A 213 -12.61 12.55 -1.49
N PHE A 214 -11.92 11.45 -1.76
CA PHE A 214 -11.51 10.47 -0.75
C PHE A 214 -10.00 10.40 -0.62
N GLN A 215 -9.50 10.24 0.62
CA GLN A 215 -8.09 9.95 0.88
C GLN A 215 -7.95 8.63 1.62
N LEU A 216 -7.16 7.72 1.06
CA LEU A 216 -6.86 6.41 1.65
C LEU A 216 -5.39 6.37 2.07
N PHE A 217 -5.16 6.20 3.37
CA PHE A 217 -3.85 5.83 3.89
C PHE A 217 -3.69 4.30 3.80
N ALA A 218 -2.55 3.84 3.30
CA ALA A 218 -2.24 2.41 3.24
C ALA A 218 -0.80 2.17 3.72
N ALA A 219 -0.65 1.31 4.72
CA ALA A 219 0.65 0.80 5.14
C ALA A 219 0.76 -0.67 4.74
N ASN A 220 1.85 -1.02 4.06
CA ASN A 220 2.15 -2.37 3.61
C ASN A 220 3.44 -2.84 4.29
N LEU A 221 3.40 -4.01 4.92
CA LEU A 221 4.57 -4.69 5.45
C LEU A 221 4.86 -5.91 4.57
N TYR A 222 6.11 -5.97 4.12
CA TYR A 222 6.66 -7.10 3.36
C TYR A 222 7.78 -7.74 4.19
N PRO A 223 7.47 -8.78 5.00
CA PRO A 223 8.48 -9.48 5.79
C PRO A 223 9.52 -10.18 4.90
N PRO A 224 10.76 -10.43 5.38
CA PRO A 224 11.75 -11.21 4.64
C PRO A 224 11.19 -12.55 4.15
N CYS A 225 11.45 -12.87 2.88
CA CYS A 225 10.97 -14.10 2.24
C CYS A 225 12.14 -15.08 2.07
N PRO A 226 12.03 -16.36 2.49
CA PRO A 226 13.08 -17.35 2.27
C PRO A 226 13.21 -17.80 0.80
N GLN A 227 12.17 -17.59 -0.01
CA GLN A 227 12.12 -17.96 -1.44
C GLN A 227 11.47 -16.81 -2.24
N PRO A 228 12.13 -15.63 -2.34
CA PRO A 228 11.57 -14.45 -2.99
C PRO A 228 11.20 -14.67 -4.45
N GLU A 229 11.90 -15.58 -5.15
CA GLU A 229 11.62 -15.98 -6.52
C GLU A 229 10.29 -16.74 -6.70
N LEU A 230 9.72 -17.23 -5.60
CA LEU A 230 8.43 -17.94 -5.59
C LEU A 230 7.33 -17.16 -4.88
N ALA A 231 7.58 -15.94 -4.42
CA ALA A 231 6.62 -15.16 -3.65
C ALA A 231 6.31 -13.83 -4.33
N MET A 232 5.09 -13.34 -4.13
CA MET A 232 4.64 -12.06 -4.69
C MET A 232 4.09 -11.18 -3.56
N GLY A 233 4.68 -10.00 -3.35
CA GLY A 233 4.21 -9.06 -2.33
C GLY A 233 2.90 -8.36 -2.73
N ILE A 234 2.86 -7.84 -3.95
CA ILE A 234 1.67 -7.24 -4.56
C ILE A 234 1.70 -7.61 -6.05
N PRO A 235 0.56 -7.95 -6.67
CA PRO A 235 0.53 -8.28 -8.09
C PRO A 235 0.74 -7.03 -8.94
N ALA A 236 1.14 -7.22 -10.20
CA ALA A 236 1.14 -6.16 -11.19
C ALA A 236 -0.28 -5.57 -11.31
N HIS A 237 -0.41 -4.26 -11.10
CA HIS A 237 -1.68 -3.54 -11.13
C HIS A 237 -1.44 -2.08 -11.49
N THR A 238 -2.51 -1.38 -11.82
CA THR A 238 -2.56 0.08 -11.86
C THR A 238 -3.36 0.57 -10.66
N ASP A 239 -2.94 1.70 -10.10
CA ASP A 239 -3.69 2.35 -9.03
C ASP A 239 -5.03 2.87 -9.57
N HIS A 240 -6.11 2.59 -8.84
CA HIS A 240 -7.47 3.01 -9.23
C HIS A 240 -7.78 4.49 -8.91
N GLY A 241 -6.89 5.19 -8.20
CA GLY A 241 -7.07 6.57 -7.76
C GLY A 241 -6.56 7.61 -8.76
N LEU A 242 -6.73 8.90 -8.41
CA LEU A 242 -6.22 10.01 -9.21
C LEU A 242 -4.69 10.17 -9.09
N LEU A 243 -4.17 10.07 -7.87
CA LEU A 243 -2.77 10.26 -7.55
C LEU A 243 -2.41 9.44 -6.32
N THR A 244 -1.25 8.78 -6.34
CA THR A 244 -0.69 8.06 -5.20
C THR A 244 0.62 8.74 -4.79
N LEU A 245 0.74 9.08 -3.50
CA LEU A 245 2.00 9.47 -2.90
C LEU A 245 2.54 8.30 -2.09
N LEU A 246 3.71 7.80 -2.47
CA LEU A 246 4.36 6.67 -1.84
C LEU A 246 5.59 7.14 -1.08
N ILE A 247 5.71 6.70 0.17
CA ILE A 247 6.95 6.74 0.93
C ILE A 247 7.36 5.30 1.24
N GLU A 248 8.66 5.05 1.23
CA GLU A 248 9.23 3.76 1.55
C GLU A 248 10.28 3.89 2.65
N ARG A 249 10.49 2.83 3.42
CA ARG A 249 11.63 2.71 4.33
C ARG A 249 12.64 1.78 3.66
N THR A 250 13.74 2.33 3.16
CA THR A 250 14.74 1.56 2.40
C THR A 250 15.93 1.13 3.24
N GLU A 251 16.30 -0.15 3.08
CA GLU A 251 17.71 -0.59 2.91
C GLU A 251 17.92 -1.42 1.62
N LEU A 252 16.88 -1.71 0.81
CA LEU A 252 16.93 -2.49 -0.44
C LEU A 252 15.88 -2.02 -1.46
N GLU A 253 16.16 -2.19 -2.76
CA GLU A 253 15.22 -1.91 -3.87
C GLU A 253 13.97 -2.81 -3.79
N ALA A 254 12.79 -2.22 -3.56
CA ALA A 254 11.54 -2.95 -3.32
C ALA A 254 10.51 -2.86 -4.46
N TYR A 255 10.73 -2.00 -5.47
CA TYR A 255 9.76 -1.71 -6.53
C TYR A 255 10.31 -1.97 -7.93
N LYS A 256 9.50 -2.60 -8.77
CA LYS A 256 9.69 -2.68 -10.21
C LYS A 256 8.53 -1.94 -10.87
N PHE A 257 8.86 -0.98 -11.73
CA PHE A 257 7.87 -0.26 -12.54
C PHE A 257 7.97 -0.76 -13.98
N ASN A 258 6.83 -1.07 -14.59
CA ASN A 258 6.78 -1.28 -16.03
C ASN A 258 6.63 0.10 -16.67
N THR A 259 7.60 0.51 -17.48
CA THR A 259 7.47 1.73 -18.28
C THR A 259 6.38 1.53 -19.34
N MET A 260 5.75 2.62 -19.78
CA MET A 260 4.84 2.58 -20.92
C MET A 260 5.67 2.16 -22.14
N GLY A 261 5.63 0.87 -22.47
CA GLY A 261 6.34 0.35 -23.63
C GLY A 261 5.96 1.16 -24.86
N SER A 262 6.95 1.50 -25.69
CA SER A 262 6.75 2.14 -26.98
C SER A 262 5.97 1.20 -27.91
N GLY A 263 4.67 1.10 -27.70
CA GLY A 263 3.73 0.48 -28.59
C GLY A 263 3.61 1.35 -29.83
N SER A 264 4.19 0.90 -30.92
CA SER A 264 3.96 1.41 -32.27
C SER A 264 2.47 1.52 -32.57
N THR A 265 2.03 2.75 -32.85
CA THR A 265 0.84 3.19 -33.63
C THR A 265 -0.48 2.43 -33.48
#